data_AF-U5D6N4-F1
#
_entry.id   AF-U5D6N4-F1
#
_cell.length_a   1.000
_cell.length_b   1.000
_cell.length_c   1.000
_cell.angle_alpha   90.00
_cell.angle_beta   90.00
_cell.angle_gamma   90.00
#
_symmetry.space_group_name_H-M   'P 1'
#
loop_
_entity.id
_entity.type
_entity.pdbx_description
1 polymer ?
#
loop_
_entity_poly.entity_id
_entity_poly.type
_entity_poly.pdbx_seq_one_letter_code
_entity_poly.pdbx_strand_id
1 'polypeptide(L)'
;MVRTVVGEETHLSSFEAQLSQSGLSAQVGLVIGKITTGSDRGAVYGLVPTPLNDNGEPASLISSGRDDKKRNLKQPKSQQESSSLLIDSDWVAEHARQVSKMLLGGIHVVGVYVWVGESLFKCSSLLLWQ
;
A
#
# COMPACT_ATOMS: atom_id res chain seq x y z
N MET A 1 -16.20 15.24 5.26
CA MET A 1 -16.83 15.46 3.94
C MET A 1 -16.31 14.36 3.03
N VAL A 2 -17.17 13.43 2.63
CA VAL A 2 -16.78 12.27 1.80
C VAL A 2 -16.87 12.72 0.34
N ARG A 3 -15.76 12.60 -0.41
CA ARG A 3 -15.73 12.95 -1.84
C ARG A 3 -15.95 11.69 -2.67
N THR A 4 -16.74 11.81 -3.73
CA THR A 4 -16.90 10.73 -4.71
C THR A 4 -15.70 10.74 -5.65
N VAL A 5 -15.08 9.58 -5.88
CA VAL A 5 -13.94 9.45 -6.78
C VAL A 5 -14.33 8.59 -7.97
N VAL A 6 -14.09 9.08 -9.19
CA VAL A 6 -14.39 8.37 -10.44
C VAL A 6 -13.07 7.97 -11.10
N GLY A 7 -12.90 6.70 -11.39
CA GLY A 7 -11.76 6.17 -12.13
C GLY A 7 -12.20 5.50 -13.41
N GLU A 8 -11.29 5.35 -14.36
CA GLU A 8 -11.54 4.56 -15.57
C GLU A 8 -11.48 3.07 -15.24
N GLU A 9 -12.60 2.37 -15.43
CA GLU A 9 -12.76 0.96 -15.05
C GLU A 9 -11.76 0.04 -15.77
N THR A 10 -11.58 0.21 -17.08
CA THR A 10 -10.68 -0.61 -17.91
C THR A 10 -9.23 -0.60 -17.40
N HIS A 11 -8.73 0.57 -16.99
CA HIS A 11 -7.38 0.74 -16.45
C HIS A 11 -7.25 0.11 -15.06
N LEU A 12 -8.24 0.32 -14.19
CA LEU A 12 -8.23 -0.25 -12.84
C LEU A 12 -8.36 -1.78 -12.85
N SER A 13 -9.28 -2.33 -13.65
CA SER A 13 -9.48 -3.77 -13.77
C SER A 13 -8.26 -4.48 -14.37
N SER A 14 -7.58 -3.84 -15.34
CA SER A 14 -6.34 -4.39 -15.90
C SER A 14 -5.23 -4.44 -14.85
N PHE A 15 -5.12 -3.40 -14.02
CA PHE A 15 -4.14 -3.34 -12.94
C PHE A 15 -4.44 -4.38 -11.84
N GLU A 16 -5.70 -4.53 -11.45
CA GLU A 16 -6.15 -5.54 -10.50
C GLU A 16 -5.87 -6.96 -11.00
N ALA A 17 -6.13 -7.23 -12.29
CA ALA A 17 -5.83 -8.52 -12.91
C ALA A 17 -4.32 -8.83 -12.89
N GLN A 18 -3.49 -7.82 -13.16
CA GLN A 18 -2.03 -7.96 -13.07
C GLN A 18 -1.57 -8.24 -11.64
N LEU A 19 -2.09 -7.50 -10.65
CA LEU A 19 -1.80 -7.74 -9.24
C LEU A 19 -2.21 -9.15 -8.80
N SER A 20 -3.38 -9.60 -9.23
CA SER A 20 -3.88 -10.94 -8.93
C SER A 20 -3.00 -12.05 -9.51
N GLN A 21 -2.41 -11.82 -10.68
CA GLN A 21 -1.51 -12.77 -11.34
C GLN A 21 -0.06 -12.69 -10.84
N SER A 22 0.34 -11.58 -10.23
CA SER A 22 1.73 -11.34 -9.80
C SER A 22 2.22 -12.25 -8.68
N GLY A 23 1.30 -12.90 -7.94
CA GLY A 23 1.63 -13.73 -6.77
C GLY A 23 2.17 -12.94 -5.57
N LEU A 24 2.12 -11.61 -5.61
CA LEU A 24 2.59 -10.75 -4.53
C LEU A 24 1.68 -10.87 -3.31
N SER A 25 2.27 -11.13 -2.15
CA SER A 25 1.54 -11.27 -0.88
C SER A 25 1.06 -9.92 -0.32
N ALA A 26 1.80 -8.85 -0.60
CA ALA A 26 1.40 -7.47 -0.33
C ALA A 26 2.10 -6.52 -1.30
N GLN A 27 1.45 -5.41 -1.64
CA GLN A 27 2.03 -4.32 -2.42
C GLN A 27 1.40 -2.99 -2.02
N VAL A 28 2.22 -1.94 -1.97
CA VAL A 28 1.78 -0.56 -1.69
C VAL A 28 2.16 0.33 -2.87
N GLY A 29 1.31 1.30 -3.19
CA GLY A 29 1.60 2.26 -4.24
C GLY A 29 0.76 3.52 -4.15
N LEU A 30 0.95 4.42 -5.11
CA LEU A 30 0.34 5.73 -5.15
C LEU A 30 -0.90 5.72 -6.05
N VAL A 31 -1.90 6.49 -5.66
CA VAL A 31 -3.06 6.80 -6.49
C VAL A 31 -2.84 8.17 -7.10
N ILE A 32 -2.88 8.25 -8.43
CA ILE A 32 -2.69 9.48 -9.19
C ILE A 32 -4.04 9.96 -9.73
N GLY A 33 -4.34 11.23 -9.52
CA GLY A 33 -5.63 11.78 -9.85
C GLY A 33 -5.68 13.29 -9.82
N LYS A 34 -6.88 13.82 -9.94
CA LYS A 34 -7.16 15.25 -9.80
C LYS A 34 -8.37 15.42 -8.90
N ILE A 35 -8.17 16.15 -7.81
CA ILE A 35 -9.24 16.56 -6.92
C ILE A 35 -9.37 18.07 -7.02
N THR A 36 -10.46 18.54 -7.62
CA THR A 36 -10.71 19.97 -7.79
C THR A 36 -11.35 20.56 -6.54
N THR A 37 -10.74 21.61 -5.99
CA THR A 37 -11.30 22.37 -4.86
C THR A 37 -12.67 22.95 -5.24
N GLY A 38 -13.70 22.65 -4.47
CA GLY A 38 -15.08 23.10 -4.71
C GLY A 38 -15.98 22.08 -5.43
N SER A 39 -15.42 20.99 -5.94
CA SER A 39 -16.19 19.84 -6.43
C SER A 39 -16.19 18.73 -5.38
N ASP A 40 -17.33 18.06 -5.22
CA ASP A 40 -17.42 16.82 -4.44
C ASP A 40 -16.94 15.59 -5.22
N ARG A 41 -16.47 15.79 -6.46
CA ARG A 41 -15.99 14.74 -7.34
C ARG A 41 -14.50 14.89 -7.62
N GLY A 42 -13.74 13.82 -7.38
CA GLY A 42 -12.36 13.64 -7.82
C GLY A 42 -12.26 12.64 -8.97
N ALA A 43 -11.20 12.72 -9.75
CA ALA A 43 -10.88 11.76 -10.80
C ALA A 43 -9.59 10.99 -10.45
N VAL A 44 -9.57 9.68 -10.67
CA VAL A 44 -8.36 8.84 -10.58
C VAL A 44 -7.98 8.43 -11.98
N TYR A 45 -6.72 8.66 -12.32
CA TYR A 45 -6.17 8.38 -13.65
C TYR A 45 -5.29 7.14 -13.66
N GLY A 46 -4.72 6.75 -12.52
CA GLY A 46 -3.87 5.58 -12.47
C GLY A 46 -3.35 5.22 -11.08
N LEU A 47 -2.79 4.02 -11.01
CA LEU A 47 -2.13 3.46 -9.85
C LEU A 47 -0.66 3.26 -10.19
N VAL A 48 0.24 3.69 -9.30
CA VAL A 48 1.69 3.58 -9.51
C VAL A 48 2.29 2.75 -8.38
N PRO A 49 2.91 1.59 -8.69
CA PRO A 49 3.55 0.76 -7.68
C PRO A 49 4.71 1.49 -7.01
N THR A 50 4.88 1.32 -5.70
CA THR A 50 6.10 1.81 -5.03
C THR A 50 7.28 0.97 -5.49
N PRO A 51 8.37 1.59 -5.96
CA PRO A 51 9.56 0.84 -6.35
C PRO A 51 10.19 0.14 -5.14
N LEU A 52 11.08 -0.82 -5.42
CA LEU A 52 11.95 -1.40 -4.41
C LEU A 52 12.81 -0.30 -3.79
N ASN A 53 13.12 -0.44 -2.50
CA ASN A 53 14.04 0.46 -1.82
C ASN A 53 15.47 0.31 -2.36
N ASP A 54 16.38 1.18 -1.92
CA ASP A 54 17.80 1.15 -2.34
C ASP A 54 18.49 -0.19 -2.02
N ASN A 55 17.94 -0.98 -1.10
CA ASN A 55 18.42 -2.31 -0.73
C ASN A 55 17.79 -3.44 -1.57
N GLY A 56 16.88 -3.12 -2.49
CA GLY A 56 16.14 -4.09 -3.30
C GLY A 56 14.94 -4.75 -2.59
N GLU A 57 14.54 -4.25 -1.43
CA GLU A 57 13.43 -4.77 -0.64
C GLU A 57 12.11 -4.04 -0.97
N PRO A 58 10.95 -4.72 -0.90
CA PRO A 58 9.67 -4.09 -1.14
C PRO A 58 9.29 -3.13 -0.01
N ALA A 59 8.59 -2.04 -0.35
CA ALA A 59 8.06 -1.08 0.62
C ALA A 59 6.99 -1.64 1.58
N SER A 60 6.51 -2.86 1.31
CA SER A 60 5.57 -3.60 2.13
C SER A 60 6.15 -4.96 2.50
N LEU A 61 6.32 -5.19 3.80
CA LEU A 61 6.83 -6.44 4.35
C LEU A 61 5.76 -7.09 5.21
N ILE A 62 5.58 -8.40 5.08
CA ILE A 62 4.72 -9.16 5.99
C ILE A 62 5.60 -9.70 7.10
N SER A 63 5.46 -9.14 8.30
CA SER A 63 6.14 -9.67 9.48
C SER A 63 5.39 -10.90 9.97
N SER A 64 5.90 -12.09 9.64
CA SER A 64 5.60 -13.31 10.39
C SER A 64 6.45 -13.31 11.65
N GLY A 65 5.88 -13.54 12.84
CA GLY A 65 6.56 -13.49 14.13
C GLY A 65 7.63 -14.58 14.38
N ARG A 66 8.42 -14.97 13.38
CA ARG A 66 9.57 -15.88 13.52
C ARG A 66 10.86 -15.09 13.33
N ASP A 67 11.32 -14.53 14.43
CA ASP A 67 12.69 -14.05 14.55
C ASP A 67 13.59 -15.28 14.79
N ASP A 68 14.43 -15.60 13.81
CA ASP A 68 15.50 -16.59 13.92
C ASP A 68 16.60 -16.06 14.84
N LYS A 69 16.47 -16.27 16.16
CA LYS A 69 17.62 -16.17 17.07
C LYS A 69 17.55 -17.17 18.22
N LYS A 70 18.29 -18.27 18.06
CA LYS A 70 18.69 -19.21 19.12
C LYS A 70 19.05 -18.47 20.42
N ARG A 71 18.31 -18.75 21.50
CA ARG A 71 18.80 -19.22 22.82
C ARG A 71 17.64 -19.36 23.83
N ASN A 72 17.32 -20.62 24.13
CA ASN A 72 16.93 -21.17 25.44
C ASN A 72 15.96 -20.35 26.32
N LEU A 73 14.71 -20.81 26.50
CA LEU A 73 14.08 -21.08 27.82
C LEU A 73 12.66 -21.66 27.63
N LYS A 74 12.29 -22.61 28.50
CA LYS A 74 11.03 -23.37 28.51
C LYS A 74 9.86 -22.53 29.05
N GLN A 75 8.70 -22.55 28.38
CA GLN A 75 7.33 -22.79 28.91
C GLN A 75 6.22 -22.13 28.04
N PRO A 76 4.97 -22.64 28.12
CA PRO A 76 4.04 -22.65 26.99
C PRO A 76 3.00 -21.53 27.07
N LYS A 77 2.56 -21.03 25.91
CA LYS A 77 1.20 -20.52 25.68
C LYS A 77 1.00 -20.30 24.19
N SER A 78 -0.13 -20.81 23.70
CA SER A 78 -0.71 -20.56 22.38
C SER A 78 -0.78 -19.07 22.08
N GLN A 79 0.22 -18.54 21.38
CA GLN A 79 0.17 -17.22 20.76
C GLN A 79 -0.13 -17.43 19.29
N GLN A 80 -1.37 -17.09 18.93
CA GLN A 80 -1.86 -16.98 17.57
C GLN A 80 -0.86 -16.12 16.77
N GLU A 81 -0.06 -16.77 15.90
CA GLU A 81 0.93 -16.12 15.04
C GLU A 81 0.20 -15.08 14.16
N SER A 82 0.13 -13.84 14.63
CA SER A 82 -0.58 -12.76 13.94
C SER A 82 0.41 -12.11 12.99
N SER A 83 0.40 -12.53 11.74
CA SER A 83 1.14 -11.86 10.68
C SER A 83 0.58 -10.45 10.48
N SER A 84 1.46 -9.45 10.50
CA SER A 84 1.10 -8.03 10.32
C SER A 84 1.83 -7.43 9.13
N LEU A 85 1.16 -6.49 8.47
CA LEU A 85 1.68 -5.72 7.35
C LEU A 85 2.48 -4.55 7.91
N LEU A 86 3.77 -4.52 7.60
CA LEU A 86 4.65 -3.38 7.83
C LEU A 86 4.79 -2.62 6.51
N ILE A 87 4.53 -1.32 6.55
CA ILE A 87 4.73 -0.41 5.42
C ILE A 87 5.86 0.55 5.80
N ASP A 88 6.85 0.68 4.92
CA ASP A 88 7.84 1.74 5.02
C ASP A 88 7.20 3.07 4.60
N SER A 89 6.66 3.80 5.58
CA SER A 89 5.99 5.07 5.35
C SER A 89 6.93 6.14 4.81
N ASP A 90 8.20 6.11 5.21
CA ASP A 90 9.19 7.10 4.79
C ASP A 90 9.54 6.90 3.32
N TRP A 91 9.71 5.64 2.89
CA TRP A 91 9.93 5.31 1.49
C TRP A 91 8.72 5.64 0.60
N VAL A 92 7.51 5.31 1.05
CA VAL A 92 6.27 5.65 0.33
C VAL A 92 6.10 7.17 0.23
N ALA A 93 6.41 7.92 1.30
CA ALA A 93 6.36 9.38 1.30
C ALA A 93 7.39 10.01 0.36
N GLU A 94 8.62 9.49 0.32
CA GLU A 94 9.65 9.95 -0.60
C GLU A 94 9.24 9.67 -2.06
N HIS A 95 8.75 8.46 -2.35
CA HIS A 95 8.21 8.11 -3.66
C HIS A 95 7.07 9.05 -4.06
N ALA A 96 6.13 9.34 -3.15
CA ALA A 96 5.05 10.29 -3.39
C ALA A 96 5.58 11.69 -3.71
N ARG A 97 6.63 12.14 -3.02
CA ARG A 97 7.28 13.44 -3.25
C ARG A 97 7.94 13.51 -4.61
N GLN A 98 8.58 12.42 -5.04
CA GLN A 98 9.23 12.33 -6.35
C GLN A 98 8.19 12.33 -7.47
N VAL A 99 7.19 11.47 -7.39
CA VAL A 99 6.10 11.39 -8.38
C VAL A 99 5.35 12.72 -8.46
N SER A 100 5.08 13.38 -7.34
CA SER A 100 4.41 14.68 -7.32
C SER A 100 5.16 15.76 -8.11
N LYS A 101 6.49 15.70 -8.20
CA LYS A 101 7.29 16.62 -9.03
C LYS A 101 7.25 16.28 -10.52
N MET A 102 6.93 15.04 -10.88
CA MET A 102 6.87 14.56 -12.25
C MET A 102 5.48 14.75 -12.90
N LEU A 103 4.45 15.00 -12.09
CA LEU A 103 3.09 15.20 -12.56
C LEU A 103 2.85 16.63 -13.05
N LEU A 104 2.15 16.76 -14.17
CA LEU A 104 1.86 18.03 -14.84
C LEU A 104 0.35 18.32 -14.82
N GLY A 105 -0.05 19.56 -15.11
CA GLY A 105 -1.45 19.89 -15.46
C GLY A 105 -2.47 19.80 -14.32
N GLY A 106 -2.04 19.97 -13.07
CA GLY A 106 -2.92 19.87 -11.89
C GLY A 106 -3.33 18.43 -11.57
N ILE A 107 -2.53 17.46 -12.02
CA ILE A 107 -2.57 16.07 -11.57
C ILE A 107 -1.69 15.96 -10.33
N HIS A 108 -2.18 15.27 -9.32
CA HIS A 108 -1.51 15.12 -8.03
C HIS A 108 -1.57 13.66 -7.56
N VAL A 109 -0.70 13.33 -6.62
CA VAL A 109 -0.88 12.12 -5.80
C VAL A 109 -2.06 12.37 -4.88
N VAL A 110 -3.14 11.62 -5.08
CA VAL A 110 -4.41 11.80 -4.35
C VAL A 110 -4.57 10.83 -3.18
N GLY A 111 -3.73 9.79 -3.11
CA GLY A 111 -3.75 8.83 -2.03
C GLY A 111 -2.75 7.70 -2.24
N VAL A 112 -2.88 6.68 -1.38
CA VAL A 112 -2.09 5.44 -1.40
C VAL A 112 -3.05 4.27 -1.55
N TYR A 113 -2.70 3.28 -2.37
CA TYR A 113 -3.40 2.01 -2.43
C TYR A 113 -2.58 0.93 -1.75
N VAL A 114 -3.28 -0.03 -1.14
CA VAL A 114 -2.68 -1.19 -0.49
C VAL A 114 -3.35 -2.43 -1.06
N TRP A 115 -2.55 -3.29 -1.69
CA TRP A 115 -2.95 -4.62 -2.11
C TRP A 115 -2.45 -5.62 -1.08
N VAL A 116 -3.36 -6.34 -0.43
CA VAL A 116 -3.02 -7.29 0.61
C VAL A 116 -4.15 -8.30 0.79
N GLY A 117 -3.82 -9.53 1.20
CA GLY A 117 -4.82 -10.55 1.54
C GLY A 117 -5.72 -10.12 2.71
N GLU A 118 -6.99 -10.54 2.68
CA GLU A 118 -8.01 -10.12 3.65
C GLU A 118 -7.63 -10.41 5.12
N SER A 119 -6.98 -11.55 5.38
CA SER A 119 -6.53 -11.95 6.71
C SER A 119 -5.51 -10.98 7.29
N LEU A 120 -4.52 -10.57 6.48
CA LEU A 120 -3.47 -9.64 6.85
C LEU A 120 -4.00 -8.20 7.02
N PHE A 121 -4.97 -7.81 6.21
CA PHE A 121 -5.63 -6.51 6.34
C PHE A 121 -6.33 -6.36 7.70
N LYS A 122 -7.09 -7.37 8.13
CA LYS A 122 -7.79 -7.35 9.43
C LYS A 122 -6.81 -7.20 10.59
N CYS A 123 -5.70 -7.93 10.56
CA CYS A 123 -4.65 -7.86 11.57
C CYS A 123 -3.91 -6.52 11.60
N SER A 124 -3.83 -5.82 10.47
CA SER A 124 -3.00 -4.61 10.32
C SER A 124 -3.81 -3.31 10.28
N SER A 125 -5.14 -3.40 10.27
CA SER A 125 -6.05 -2.26 10.15
C SER A 125 -5.77 -1.16 11.17
N LEU A 126 -5.41 -1.50 12.42
CA LEU A 126 -5.11 -0.50 13.45
C LEU A 126 -3.79 0.26 13.23
N LEU A 127 -2.83 -0.34 12.52
CA LEU A 127 -1.52 0.25 12.23
C LEU A 127 -1.55 1.13 10.96
N LEU A 128 -2.45 0.82 10.02
CA LEU A 128 -2.56 1.54 8.74
C LEU A 128 -3.17 2.95 8.87
N TRP A 129 -3.88 3.22 9.96
CA TRP A 129 -4.62 4.48 10.17
C TRP A 129 -4.07 5.34 11.32
N GLN A 130 -2.82 5.13 11.73
CA GLN A 130 -2.11 5.98 12.71
C GLN A 130 -1.47 7.19 12.03
#